data_AF-A0A9E2PPN0-F1
#
_entry.id   AF-A0A9E2PPN0-F1
#
_cell.length_a   1.000
_cell.length_b   1.000
_cell.length_c   1.000
_cell.angle_alpha   90.00
_cell.angle_beta   90.00
_cell.angle_gamma   90.00
#
_symmetry.space_group_name_H-M   'P 1'
#
loop_
_entity.id
_entity.type
_entity.pdbx_description
1 polymer ?
#
loop_
_entity_poly.entity_id
_entity_poly.type
_entity_poly.pdbx_seq_one_letter_code
_entity_poly.pdbx_strand_id
1 'polypeptide(L)' 'MNGNKVVTKCCICGREKTDQGWQYSFPANEPKSKSVYSHGFCSACYDVEVMKAKMRLTVPTTRPMPAMAVLR' A
#
# COMPACT_ATOMS: atom_id res chain seq x y z
N MET A 1 -30.71 0.49 7.87
CA MET A 1 -29.38 1.13 7.70
C MET A 1 -28.83 0.68 6.35
N ASN A 2 -28.77 1.60 5.37
CA ASN A 2 -28.17 1.34 4.05
C ASN A 2 -26.65 1.25 4.26
N GLY A 3 -26.14 0.04 4.49
CA GLY A 3 -24.73 -0.19 4.79
C GLY A 3 -23.89 0.12 3.56
N ASN A 4 -23.24 1.30 3.54
CA ASN A 4 -22.12 1.53 2.64
C ASN A 4 -21.10 0.42 2.90
N LYS A 5 -20.91 -0.49 1.93
CA LYS A 5 -19.85 -1.49 2.02
C LYS A 5 -18.53 -0.75 1.94
N VAL A 6 -17.82 -0.69 3.06
CA VAL A 6 -16.45 -0.20 3.09
C VAL A 6 -15.54 -1.34 2.64
N VAL A 7 -15.02 -1.25 1.42
CA VAL A 7 -14.13 -2.26 0.85
C VAL A 7 -12.69 -1.78 1.01
N THR A 8 -11.85 -2.54 1.73
CA THR A 8 -10.43 -2.18 1.84
C THR A 8 -9.63 -2.79 0.70
N LYS A 9 -8.98 -1.98 -0.13
CA LYS A 9 -8.16 -2.44 -1.26
C LYS A 9 -6.67 -2.31 -0.96
N CYS A 10 -5.91 -3.34 -1.27
CA CYS A 10 -4.47 -3.36 -1.13
C CYS A 10 -3.82 -2.50 -2.22
N CYS A 11 -3.02 -1.51 -1.80
CA CYS A 11 -2.34 -0.59 -2.72
C CYS A 11 -1.28 -1.25 -3.61
N ILE A 12 -0.77 -2.43 -3.22
CA ILE A 12 0.33 -3.10 -3.91
C ILE A 12 -0.18 -4.16 -4.88
N CYS A 13 -1.01 -5.09 -4.39
CA CYS A 13 -1.49 -6.22 -5.21
C CYS A 13 -2.93 -6.06 -5.72
N GLY A 14 -3.65 -5.01 -5.31
CA GLY A 14 -5.01 -4.73 -5.77
C GLY A 14 -6.10 -5.63 -5.19
N ARG A 15 -5.77 -6.61 -4.32
CA ARG A 15 -6.76 -7.45 -3.62
C ARG A 15 -7.61 -6.63 -2.67
N GLU A 16 -8.85 -7.06 -2.48
CA GLU A 16 -9.83 -6.45 -1.59
C GLU A 16 -10.04 -7.32 -0.37
N LYS A 17 -10.22 -6.68 0.79
CA LYS A 17 -10.49 -7.35 2.06
C LYS A 17 -11.99 -7.62 2.17
N THR A 18 -12.35 -8.89 2.14
CA THR A 18 -13.70 -9.41 2.35
C THR A 18 -13.76 -10.16 3.68
N ASP A 19 -14.95 -10.60 4.10
CA ASP A 19 -15.13 -11.46 5.29
C ASP A 19 -14.37 -12.80 5.18
N GLN A 20 -14.06 -13.24 3.96
CA GLN A 20 -13.30 -14.45 3.68
C GLN A 20 -11.79 -14.21 3.52
N GLY A 21 -11.31 -12.98 3.75
CA GLY A 21 -9.91 -12.59 3.61
C GLY A 21 -9.63 -11.73 2.38
N TRP A 22 -8.36 -11.72 1.93
CA TRP A 22 -7.93 -10.89 0.80
C TRP A 22 -8.13 -11.61 -0.53
N GLN A 23 -9.06 -11.14 -1.35
CA GLN A 23 -9.40 -11.75 -2.64
C GLN A 23 -9.43 -10.72 -3.77
N TYR A 24 -9.30 -11.18 -5.01
CA TYR A 24 -9.56 -10.32 -6.18
C TYR A 24 -11.07 -10.26 -6.40
N SER A 25 -11.66 -9.08 -6.26
CA SER A 25 -13.04 -8.84 -6.66
C SER A 25 -13.04 -8.28 -8.08
N PHE A 26 -13.77 -8.94 -8.97
CA PHE A 26 -14.14 -8.37 -10.26
C PHE A 26 -15.61 -7.98 -10.14
N PRO A 27 -15.95 -6.68 -10.10
CA PRO A 27 -17.33 -6.27 -9.98
C PRO A 27 -18.03 -6.56 -11.30
N ALA A 28 -18.62 -7.75 -11.42
CA ALA A 28 -19.32 -8.17 -12.62
C ALA A 28 -20.66 -7.42 -12.80
N ASN A 29 -21.24 -6.85 -11.73
CA ASN A 29 -22.56 -6.19 -11.76
C ASN A 29 -22.86 -5.30 -10.52
N GLU A 30 -21.85 -4.76 -9.82
CA GLU A 30 -22.15 -3.86 -8.70
C GLU A 30 -22.46 -2.43 -9.20
N PRO A 31 -23.58 -1.83 -8.79
CA PRO A 31 -23.86 -0.43 -9.10
C PRO A 31 -22.74 0.43 -8.49
N LYS A 32 -22.03 1.18 -9.36
CA LYS A 32 -20.84 2.01 -9.07
C LYS A 32 -21.02 3.04 -7.94
N SER A 33 -22.21 3.17 -7.37
CA SER A 33 -22.63 4.27 -6.50
C SER A 33 -22.71 3.97 -5.00
N LYS A 34 -22.33 2.77 -4.52
CA LYS A 34 -22.43 2.43 -3.07
C LYS A 34 -21.17 1.91 -2.38
N SER A 35 -20.07 1.69 -3.11
CA SER A 35 -18.84 1.14 -2.53
C SER A 35 -17.91 2.28 -2.12
N VAL A 36 -17.73 2.50 -0.81
CA VAL A 36 -16.70 3.42 -0.30
C VAL A 36 -15.43 2.61 -0.18
N TYR A 37 -14.43 2.89 -1.01
CA TYR A 37 -13.15 2.19 -0.95
C TYR A 37 -12.24 2.82 0.10
N SER A 38 -11.74 2.01 1.02
CA SER A 38 -10.60 2.33 1.88
C SER A 38 -9.34 1.72 1.29
N HIS A 39 -8.19 2.36 1.50
CA HIS A 39 -6.90 1.88 0.99
C HIS A 39 -6.03 1.36 2.13
N GLY A 40 -5.27 0.27 1.87
CA GLY A 40 -4.38 -0.33 2.87
C GLY A 40 -3.39 -1.33 2.27
N PHE A 41 -2.81 -2.18 3.13
CA PHE A 41 -1.90 -3.25 2.72
C PHE A 41 -2.45 -4.61 3.17
N CYS A 42 -2.36 -5.63 2.31
CA CYS A 42 -2.53 -7.00 2.77
C CYS A 42 -1.29 -7.46 3.52
N SER A 43 -1.42 -8.44 4.41
CA SER A 43 -0.33 -8.86 5.30
C SER A 43 0.96 -9.19 4.54
N ALA A 44 0.85 -9.95 3.44
CA ALA A 44 2.00 -10.29 2.60
C ALA A 44 2.69 -9.05 1.99
N CYS A 45 1.93 -8.07 1.49
CA CYS A 45 2.51 -6.86 0.94
C CYS A 45 3.06 -5.93 2.02
N TYR A 46 2.41 -5.90 3.20
CA TYR A 46 2.90 -5.14 4.34
C TYR A 46 4.27 -5.64 4.80
N ASP A 47 4.44 -6.95 4.99
CA ASP A 47 5.70 -7.55 5.44
C ASP A 47 6.86 -7.25 4.47
N VAL A 48 6.59 -7.32 3.16
CA VAL A 48 7.58 -6.99 2.13
C VAL A 48 7.98 -5.51 2.19
N GLU A 49 7.02 -4.60 2.30
CA GLU A 49 7.32 -3.16 2.37
C GLU A 49 8.04 -2.78 3.67
N VAL A 50 7.68 -3.42 4.79
CA VAL A 50 8.39 -3.26 6.07
C VAL A 50 9.83 -3.79 5.97
N MET A 51 10.04 -4.93 5.31
CA MET A 51 11.38 -5.48 5.10
C MET A 51 12.24 -4.55 4.23
N LYS A 52 11.68 -4.03 3.12
CA LYS A 52 12.35 -3.03 2.28
C LYS A 52 12.71 -1.77 3.07
N ALA A 53 11.79 -1.28 3.92
CA ALA A 53 12.06 -0.13 4.76
C ALA A 53 13.19 -0.40 5.77
N LYS A 54 13.18 -1.57 6.42
CA LYS A 54 14.27 -2.00 7.31
C LYS A 54 15.62 -2.06 6.59
N MET A 55 15.66 -2.63 5.38
CA MET A 55 16.88 -2.67 4.58
C MET A 55 17.43 -1.26 4.28
N ARG A 56 16.56 -0.30 3.93
CA ARG A 56 16.97 1.09 3.71
C ARG A 56 17.55 1.76 4.94
N LEU A 57 17.12 1.36 6.14
CA LEU A 57 17.64 1.89 7.40
C LEU A 57 18.97 1.22 7.80
N THR A 58 19.19 -0.04 7.44
CA THR A 58 20.42 -0.78 7.75
C THR A 58 21.57 -0.52 6.80
N VAL A 59 21.31 -0.06 5.58
CA VAL A 59 22.39 0.35 4.67
C VAL A 59 22.89 1.71 5.14
N PRO A 60 24.16 1.83 5.61
CA PRO A 60 24.72 3.13 5.92
C PRO A 60 24.65 3.92 4.64
N THR A 61 23.90 5.02 4.69
CA THR A 61 23.75 5.94 3.58
C THR A 61 25.12 6.56 3.33
N THR A 62 25.96 5.91 2.51
CA THR A 62 27.02 6.57 1.77
C THR A 62 26.34 7.40 0.68
N ARG A 63 25.55 8.39 1.08
CA ARG A 63 25.29 9.51 0.19
C ARG A 63 26.66 10.18 0.05
N PRO A 64 27.22 10.30 -1.15
CA PRO A 64 28.30 11.25 -1.35
C PRO A 64 27.74 12.60 -0.89
N MET A 65 28.32 13.17 0.17
CA MET A 65 28.02 14.57 0.51
C MET A 65 28.37 15.38 -0.74
N PRO A 66 27.49 16.27 -1.23
CA PRO A 66 27.90 17.22 -2.25
C PRO A 66 29.08 17.99 -1.65
N ALA A 67 30.26 17.88 -2.27
CA ALA A 67 31.40 18.68 -1.90
C ALA A 67 30.95 20.13 -1.95
N MET A 68 30.91 20.81 -0.79
CA MET A 68 30.68 22.24 -0.78
C MET A 68 31.80 22.85 -1.62
N ALA A 69 31.43 23.35 -2.80
CA ALA A 69 32.33 24.12 -3.63
C ALA A 69 32.77 25.32 -2.79
N VAL A 70 34.03 25.30 -2.34
CA VAL A 70 34.71 26.46 -1.78
C VAL A 70 34.79 27.48 -2.91
N LEU A 71 33.84 28.41 -2.93
CA LEU A 71 33.93 29.61 -3.75
C LEU A 71 35.04 30.47 -3.16
N ARG A 72 36.13 30.56 -3.92
CA ARG A 72 37.22 31.52 -3.74
C ARG A 72 36.76 32.92 -4.17
#